data_AF-A0A8B8C757-F1
#
_entry.id   AF-A0A8B8C757-F1
#
_cell.length_a   1.000
_cell.length_b   1.000
_cell.length_c   1.000
_cell.angle_alpha   90.00
_cell.angle_beta   90.00
_cell.angle_gamma   90.00
#
_symmetry.space_group_name_H-M   'P 1'
#
loop_
_entity.id
_entity.type
_entity.pdbx_description
1 polymer ?
#
loop_
_entity_poly.entity_id
_entity_poly.type
_entity_poly.pdbx_seq_one_letter_code
_entity_poly.pdbx_strand_id
1 'polypeptide(L)'
;MGERCEMECTEETSMLQELFDFKLTRINEDPSNFSLCNSILKAIQIDELLQDIRPLSRKDEMIGNAPSIFDLVKPGSVFVFAVVVFPDKHGLQIKERDSSKKGHFFKLVTSVNTVKVIRIYSRSVRVIDAKLCVYNEYKHMITETVHLHHDYEGYEEIAKLSGVQKLQSLINILLLVKDNILQDSLKDIVEEAAVDVFSLETITDLCYAVCLQDGDDYIGTVDSPSYCCRSIFTVKRIKKALVEKTLEAMTKLLGTEICKRIFKLIEEQIKRKLQREFPNLKLDISLINFDAFAFLKVYIMAIFWPIVAVVLAVSMVFTLLFSVDINDKLWRGPVAKEIYESIMKNRSMLMREILRKIRDLCSRTKSDLDKTVKELEHYKDRMAPLNQQELITEWENRQIFHSKAAIIEIANHRSVLGYIAGRVNGKPAVKVFLQHDDKKAASYLFRNCKYPENVHIMNVTEKLKVNAVREINKLAVASIDISTRNLLHATIQKEGERIMATHSTVVGIGISRIKEVGAPCVALFCLDKQLIPFGEHKIPEQIEGFPVDIREY
;
A
#
# COMPACT_ATOMS: atom_id res chain seq x y z
N MET A 1 -0.28 -13.11 36.30
CA MET A 1 -0.15 -14.00 35.12
C MET A 1 -1.28 -13.64 34.19
N GLY A 2 -0.97 -12.94 33.09
CA GLY A 2 -1.96 -12.50 32.12
C GLY A 2 -2.14 -13.57 31.06
N GLU A 3 -3.34 -14.11 30.95
CA GLU A 3 -3.73 -14.98 29.84
C GLU A 3 -3.83 -14.13 28.57
N ARG A 4 -2.87 -14.38 27.69
CA ARG A 4 -2.86 -13.91 26.30
C ARG A 4 -3.90 -14.78 25.57
N CYS A 5 -5.09 -14.24 25.38
CA CYS A 5 -6.13 -14.88 24.57
C CYS A 5 -5.62 -14.94 23.13
N GLU A 6 -5.25 -16.14 22.66
CA GLU A 6 -4.98 -16.38 21.25
C GLU A 6 -6.26 -16.08 20.47
N MET A 7 -6.23 -15.01 19.68
CA MET A 7 -7.31 -14.69 18.73
C MET A 7 -7.27 -15.74 17.61
N GLU A 8 -8.30 -16.57 17.54
CA GLU A 8 -8.57 -17.38 16.34
C GLU A 8 -8.73 -16.43 15.13
N CYS A 9 -7.91 -16.66 14.10
CA CYS A 9 -8.00 -15.97 12.82
C CYS A 9 -9.36 -16.26 12.17
N THR A 10 -10.23 -15.24 12.10
CA THR A 10 -11.44 -15.31 11.28
C THR A 10 -11.07 -15.23 9.79
N GLU A 11 -11.90 -15.83 8.92
CA GLU A 11 -11.71 -15.86 7.47
C GLU A 11 -11.56 -14.43 6.87
N GLU A 12 -12.29 -13.46 7.41
CA GLU A 12 -12.17 -12.03 7.06
C GLU A 12 -10.81 -11.42 7.42
N THR A 13 -10.22 -11.83 8.55
CA THR A 13 -8.87 -11.38 8.97
C THR A 13 -7.79 -11.96 8.04
N SER A 14 -7.98 -13.19 7.56
CA SER A 14 -7.09 -13.83 6.57
C SER A 14 -7.12 -13.09 5.23
N MET A 15 -8.32 -12.76 4.72
CA MET A 15 -8.47 -12.00 3.47
C MET A 15 -7.85 -10.60 3.55
N LEU A 16 -7.98 -9.92 4.69
CA LEU A 16 -7.35 -8.61 4.89
C LEU A 16 -5.82 -8.72 4.91
N GLN A 17 -5.26 -9.73 5.58
CA GLN A 17 -3.80 -9.94 5.58
C GLN A 17 -3.23 -10.16 4.17
N GLU A 18 -3.93 -10.90 3.30
CA GLU A 18 -3.53 -11.11 1.91
C GLU A 18 -3.56 -9.83 1.05
N LEU A 19 -4.43 -8.86 1.39
CA LEU A 19 -4.44 -7.55 0.72
C LEU A 19 -3.21 -6.72 1.07
N PHE A 20 -2.66 -6.90 2.27
CA PHE A 20 -1.50 -6.19 2.79
C PHE A 20 -0.17 -6.96 2.64
N ASP A 21 -0.16 -8.16 2.05
CA ASP A 21 1.07 -8.90 1.74
C ASP A 21 1.75 -8.36 0.47
N PHE A 22 2.46 -7.24 0.63
CA PHE A 22 3.21 -6.63 -0.46
C PHE A 22 4.50 -7.42 -0.73
N LYS A 23 4.62 -7.94 -1.95
CA LYS A 23 5.85 -8.54 -2.48
C LYS A 23 6.17 -7.86 -3.81
N LEU A 24 7.15 -6.97 -3.80
CA LEU A 24 7.67 -6.39 -5.03
C LEU A 24 8.52 -7.41 -5.77
N THR A 25 8.31 -7.53 -7.08
CA THR A 25 9.16 -8.39 -7.90
C THR A 25 10.56 -7.81 -7.91
N ARG A 26 11.56 -8.63 -7.51
CA ARG A 26 12.95 -8.21 -7.65
C ARG A 26 13.25 -8.00 -9.13
N ILE A 27 13.66 -6.80 -9.49
CA ILE A 27 14.11 -6.50 -10.85
C ILE A 27 15.37 -7.32 -11.12
N ASN A 28 15.38 -7.99 -12.27
CA ASN A 28 16.41 -8.92 -12.69
C ASN A 28 17.82 -8.29 -12.56
N GLU A 29 18.70 -8.95 -11.80
CA GLU A 29 20.09 -8.54 -11.61
C GLU A 29 21.01 -9.08 -12.71
N ASP A 30 20.45 -9.57 -13.82
CA ASP A 30 21.21 -10.01 -14.98
C ASP A 30 22.22 -8.92 -15.39
N PRO A 31 23.53 -9.26 -15.41
CA PRO A 31 24.63 -8.41 -15.84
C PRO A 31 24.37 -7.62 -17.14
N SER A 32 23.64 -8.22 -18.08
CA SER A 32 23.34 -7.64 -19.39
C SER A 32 22.23 -6.58 -19.37
N ASN A 33 21.41 -6.57 -18.31
CA ASN A 33 20.22 -5.73 -18.15
C ASN A 33 20.22 -4.87 -16.87
N PHE A 34 21.41 -4.61 -16.32
CA PHE A 34 21.57 -3.80 -15.11
C PHE A 34 20.86 -2.43 -15.17
N SER A 35 20.19 -2.06 -14.06
CA SER A 35 19.55 -0.78 -13.83
C SER A 35 19.80 -0.27 -12.40
N LEU A 36 19.69 1.04 -12.19
CA LEU A 36 19.87 1.65 -10.85
C LEU A 36 18.64 1.48 -9.96
N CYS A 37 17.58 0.83 -10.44
CA CYS A 37 16.29 0.82 -9.76
C CYS A 37 16.38 0.20 -8.36
N ASN A 38 16.98 -0.98 -8.20
CA ASN A 38 17.16 -1.62 -6.89
C ASN A 38 17.97 -0.74 -5.91
N SER A 39 18.95 0.02 -6.42
CA SER A 39 19.73 0.95 -5.59
C SER A 39 18.90 2.15 -5.13
N ILE A 40 18.07 2.69 -6.02
CA ILE A 40 17.12 3.77 -5.71
C ILE A 40 16.10 3.28 -4.66
N LEU A 41 15.52 2.09 -4.87
CA LEU A 41 14.53 1.50 -3.97
C LEU A 41 15.11 1.29 -2.56
N LYS A 42 16.36 0.82 -2.47
CA LYS A 42 17.09 0.71 -1.19
C LYS A 42 17.35 2.06 -0.55
N ALA A 43 17.80 3.06 -1.31
CA ALA A 43 18.06 4.40 -0.79
C ALA A 43 16.79 5.10 -0.26
N ILE A 44 15.62 4.79 -0.84
CA ILE A 44 14.30 5.25 -0.37
C ILE A 44 13.80 4.41 0.83
N GLN A 45 14.46 3.30 1.14
CA GLN A 45 14.03 2.34 2.17
C GLN A 45 12.60 1.83 1.89
N ILE A 46 12.32 1.47 0.63
CA ILE A 46 10.96 1.07 0.21
C ILE A 46 10.42 -0.10 1.03
N ASP A 47 11.28 -1.05 1.43
CA ASP A 47 10.87 -2.19 2.23
C ASP A 47 10.36 -1.76 3.61
N GLU A 48 11.03 -0.81 4.26
CA GLU A 48 10.58 -0.24 5.55
C GLU A 48 9.25 0.49 5.38
N LEU A 49 9.11 1.29 4.32
CA LEU A 49 7.87 1.99 4.00
C LEU A 49 6.71 1.03 3.74
N LEU A 50 6.96 -0.13 3.13
CA LEU A 50 5.95 -1.18 2.96
C LEU A 50 5.66 -1.93 4.27
N GLN A 51 6.67 -2.17 5.11
CA GLN A 51 6.48 -2.72 6.46
C GLN A 51 5.63 -1.80 7.34
N ASP A 52 5.65 -0.48 7.14
CA ASP A 52 4.78 0.48 7.82
C ASP A 52 3.30 0.39 7.40
N ILE A 53 2.98 -0.35 6.33
CA ILE A 53 1.62 -0.55 5.82
C ILE A 53 1.05 -1.90 6.24
N ARG A 54 1.88 -2.96 6.30
CA ARG A 54 1.43 -4.33 6.65
C ARG A 54 0.63 -4.44 7.96
N PRO A 55 0.98 -3.72 9.04
CA PRO A 55 0.27 -3.83 10.30
C PRO A 55 -1.15 -3.25 10.28
N LEU A 56 -1.54 -2.52 9.23
CA LEU A 56 -2.93 -2.07 9.06
C LEU A 56 -3.92 -3.24 8.92
N SER A 57 -3.43 -4.45 8.65
CA SER A 57 -4.19 -5.69 8.74
C SER A 57 -4.54 -6.12 10.17
N ARG A 58 -4.12 -5.35 11.19
CA ARG A 58 -4.37 -5.60 12.62
C ARG A 58 -5.15 -4.45 13.24
N LYS A 59 -6.20 -4.80 13.98
CA LYS A 59 -7.14 -3.85 14.61
C LYS A 59 -6.49 -2.86 15.58
N ASP A 60 -5.46 -3.29 16.32
CA ASP A 60 -4.86 -2.51 17.41
C ASP A 60 -4.03 -1.30 16.93
N GLU A 61 -3.66 -1.24 15.65
CA GLU A 61 -2.72 -0.24 15.13
C GLU A 61 -3.39 0.92 14.38
N MET A 62 -4.72 0.92 14.25
CA MET A 62 -5.46 1.90 13.42
C MET A 62 -5.79 3.23 14.11
N ILE A 63 -5.80 3.29 15.46
CA ILE A 63 -6.37 4.44 16.18
C ILE A 63 -5.25 5.33 16.74
N GLY A 64 -4.88 6.35 15.99
CA GLY A 64 -4.04 7.46 16.46
C GLY A 64 -4.88 8.56 17.12
N ASN A 65 -4.29 9.27 18.08
CA ASN A 65 -4.85 10.53 18.56
C ASN A 65 -4.80 11.59 17.44
N ALA A 66 -5.75 12.52 17.42
CA ALA A 66 -5.72 13.63 16.47
C ALA A 66 -4.48 14.51 16.70
N PRO A 67 -3.56 14.64 15.73
CA PRO A 67 -2.41 15.53 15.85
C PRO A 67 -2.78 16.99 16.07
N SER A 68 -1.84 17.74 16.64
CA SER A 68 -1.88 19.19 16.74
C SER A 68 -1.73 19.86 15.37
N ILE A 69 -2.08 21.14 15.30
CA ILE A 69 -1.97 22.02 14.12
C ILE A 69 -0.54 22.05 13.53
N PHE A 70 0.47 21.73 14.34
CA PHE A 70 1.88 21.80 13.96
C PHE A 70 2.51 20.43 13.68
N ASP A 71 1.78 19.35 13.84
CA ASP A 71 2.35 18.02 13.69
C ASP A 71 2.41 17.64 12.21
N LEU A 72 3.56 17.11 11.80
CA LEU A 72 3.73 16.57 10.46
C LEU A 72 2.90 15.28 10.33
N VAL A 73 1.75 15.37 9.66
CA VAL A 73 0.82 14.24 9.51
C VAL A 73 1.34 13.26 8.48
N LYS A 74 1.59 12.01 8.88
CA LYS A 74 1.99 10.93 7.97
C LYS A 74 0.85 10.58 6.99
N PRO A 75 1.14 10.27 5.72
CA PRO A 75 0.15 9.70 4.80
C PRO A 75 -0.56 8.49 5.38
N GLY A 76 -1.86 8.37 5.10
CA GLY A 76 -2.74 7.32 5.62
C GLY A 76 -3.09 7.42 7.10
N SER A 77 -2.68 8.49 7.81
CA SER A 77 -3.12 8.72 9.19
C SER A 77 -4.65 8.82 9.25
N VAL A 78 -5.24 8.12 10.22
CA VAL A 78 -6.69 8.09 10.44
C VAL A 78 -7.08 9.11 11.51
N PHE A 79 -8.00 9.99 11.16
CA PHE A 79 -8.57 11.00 12.04
C PHE A 79 -10.01 10.65 12.37
N VAL A 80 -10.35 10.64 13.66
CA VAL A 80 -11.69 10.24 14.11
C VAL A 80 -12.42 11.41 14.75
N PHE A 81 -13.63 11.68 14.25
CA PHE A 81 -14.63 12.52 14.92
C PHE A 81 -15.78 11.65 15.41
N ALA A 82 -15.98 11.57 16.73
CA ALA A 82 -16.91 10.64 17.33
C ALA A 82 -18.26 11.28 17.65
N VAL A 83 -19.35 10.63 17.22
CA VAL A 83 -20.73 11.05 17.46
C VAL A 83 -21.57 9.91 18.01
N VAL A 84 -22.56 10.24 18.84
CA VAL A 84 -23.52 9.28 19.40
C VAL A 84 -24.90 9.60 18.82
N VAL A 85 -25.55 8.58 18.25
CA VAL A 85 -26.94 8.65 17.77
C VAL A 85 -27.83 7.92 18.77
N PHE A 86 -28.91 8.56 19.18
CA PHE A 86 -29.88 8.00 20.12
C PHE A 86 -31.30 8.47 19.79
N PRO A 87 -32.33 7.66 20.12
CA PRO A 87 -33.72 8.06 19.92
C PRO A 87 -34.18 9.01 21.03
N ASP A 88 -35.03 9.98 20.67
CA ASP A 88 -35.75 10.87 21.57
C ASP A 88 -37.22 11.03 21.14
N LYS A 89 -37.96 11.93 21.79
CA LYS A 89 -39.39 12.18 21.48
C LYS A 89 -39.62 12.78 20.10
N HIS A 90 -38.59 13.35 19.48
CA HIS A 90 -38.63 14.06 18.21
C HIS A 90 -37.99 13.27 17.06
N GLY A 91 -37.42 12.09 17.33
CA GLY A 91 -36.81 11.21 16.34
C GLY A 91 -35.41 10.76 16.76
N LEU A 92 -34.50 10.61 15.80
CA LEU A 92 -33.09 10.34 16.07
C LEU A 92 -32.36 11.66 16.27
N GLN A 93 -31.59 11.76 17.35
CA GLN A 93 -30.74 12.91 17.68
C GLN A 93 -29.26 12.53 17.64
N ILE A 94 -28.42 13.54 17.42
CA ILE A 94 -26.96 13.40 17.37
C ILE A 94 -26.35 14.18 18.53
N LYS A 95 -25.42 13.56 19.24
CA LYS A 95 -24.56 14.20 20.23
C LYS A 95 -23.10 13.99 19.88
N GLU A 96 -22.38 15.08 19.69
CA GLU A 96 -20.92 15.07 19.50
C GLU A 96 -20.25 14.64 20.82
N ARG A 97 -19.33 13.67 20.79
CA ARG A 97 -18.59 13.28 22.01
C ARG A 97 -17.62 14.37 22.46
N ASP A 98 -17.06 15.10 21.50
CA ASP A 98 -16.12 16.20 21.72
C ASP A 98 -16.31 17.26 20.63
N SER A 99 -17.17 18.25 20.92
CA SER A 99 -17.51 19.32 19.97
C SER A 99 -16.34 20.23 19.64
N SER A 100 -15.32 20.30 20.50
CA SER A 100 -14.12 21.12 20.27
C SER A 100 -13.31 20.63 19.04
N LYS A 101 -13.38 19.34 18.73
CA LYS A 101 -12.66 18.72 17.60
C LYS A 101 -13.32 18.94 16.24
N LYS A 102 -14.58 19.37 16.19
CA LYS A 102 -15.36 19.53 14.96
C LYS A 102 -14.67 20.45 13.96
N GLY A 103 -14.26 21.64 14.41
CA GLY A 103 -13.58 22.62 13.56
C GLY A 103 -12.28 22.07 12.98
N HIS A 104 -11.49 21.37 13.80
CA HIS A 104 -10.22 20.78 13.38
C HIS A 104 -10.40 19.67 12.34
N PHE A 105 -11.35 18.76 12.58
CA PHE A 105 -11.65 17.63 11.71
C PHE A 105 -12.10 18.08 10.30
N PHE A 106 -13.06 18.99 10.23
CA PHE A 106 -13.61 19.44 8.95
C PHE A 106 -12.75 20.49 8.24
N LYS A 107 -12.10 21.41 8.95
CA LYS A 107 -11.38 22.55 8.34
C LYS A 107 -9.86 22.42 8.28
N LEU A 108 -9.21 21.84 9.31
CA LEU A 108 -7.75 21.92 9.44
C LEU A 108 -7.00 20.78 8.76
N VAL A 109 -7.58 19.59 8.73
CA VAL A 109 -6.95 18.44 8.07
C VAL A 109 -7.22 18.55 6.56
N THR A 110 -6.58 19.48 5.86
CA THR A 110 -6.70 19.62 4.39
C THR A 110 -5.75 18.70 3.62
N SER A 111 -4.95 17.90 4.34
CA SER A 111 -4.05 16.93 3.72
C SER A 111 -4.83 15.89 2.93
N VAL A 112 -4.66 15.92 1.61
CA VAL A 112 -5.24 14.99 0.63
C VAL A 112 -4.86 13.53 0.94
N ASN A 113 -3.80 13.33 1.72
CA ASN A 113 -3.22 12.02 2.01
C ASN A 113 -3.66 11.46 3.37
N THR A 114 -4.79 11.88 3.92
CA THR A 114 -5.29 11.44 5.24
C THR A 114 -6.67 10.82 5.15
N VAL A 115 -7.01 9.95 6.10
CA VAL A 115 -8.32 9.31 6.18
C VAL A 115 -9.12 9.97 7.30
N LYS A 116 -10.25 10.58 6.96
CA LYS A 116 -11.15 11.17 7.97
C LYS A 116 -12.35 10.27 8.17
N VAL A 117 -12.66 9.96 9.42
CA VAL A 117 -13.75 9.08 9.78
C VAL A 117 -14.64 9.75 10.83
N ILE A 118 -15.93 9.88 10.52
CA ILE A 118 -16.94 10.13 11.54
C ILE A 118 -17.33 8.77 12.12
N ARG A 119 -16.89 8.50 13.35
CA ARG A 119 -17.19 7.26 14.06
C ARG A 119 -18.52 7.42 14.79
N ILE A 120 -19.48 6.59 14.40
CA ILE A 120 -20.86 6.64 14.85
C ILE A 120 -21.08 5.55 15.88
N TYR A 121 -21.56 5.95 17.04
CA TYR A 121 -21.99 5.04 18.09
C TYR A 121 -23.49 5.13 18.21
N SER A 122 -24.17 4.00 18.24
CA SER A 122 -25.59 3.96 18.57
C SER A 122 -25.92 2.66 19.30
N ARG A 123 -26.93 2.74 20.17
CA ARG A 123 -27.53 1.56 20.81
C ARG A 123 -29.00 1.54 20.48
N SER A 124 -29.54 0.35 20.20
CA SER A 124 -30.95 0.18 19.82
C SER A 124 -31.40 0.98 18.58
N VAL A 125 -30.45 1.44 17.76
CA VAL A 125 -30.69 2.10 16.46
C VAL A 125 -30.00 1.28 15.39
N ARG A 126 -30.65 1.13 14.22
CA ARG A 126 -30.05 0.38 13.11
C ARG A 126 -28.89 1.17 12.52
N VAL A 127 -27.84 0.45 12.09
CA VAL A 127 -26.58 1.05 11.62
C VAL A 127 -26.83 2.06 10.50
N ILE A 128 -27.62 1.69 9.49
CA ILE A 128 -27.88 2.56 8.34
C ILE A 128 -28.75 3.76 8.71
N ASP A 129 -29.69 3.61 9.64
CA ASP A 129 -30.53 4.72 10.10
C ASP A 129 -29.69 5.74 10.89
N ALA A 130 -28.76 5.26 11.72
CA ALA A 130 -27.78 6.10 12.40
C ALA A 130 -26.84 6.82 11.41
N LYS A 131 -26.35 6.12 10.39
CA LYS A 131 -25.53 6.70 9.32
C LYS A 131 -26.26 7.77 8.53
N LEU A 132 -27.51 7.53 8.12
CA LEU A 132 -28.34 8.52 7.42
C LEU A 132 -28.63 9.74 8.29
N CYS A 133 -28.86 9.55 9.59
CA CYS A 133 -29.05 10.65 10.53
C CYS A 133 -27.79 11.55 10.55
N VAL A 134 -26.61 10.96 10.75
CA VAL A 134 -25.32 11.66 10.78
C VAL A 134 -24.99 12.31 9.43
N TYR A 135 -25.25 11.61 8.32
CA TYR A 135 -25.07 12.17 6.99
C TYR A 135 -25.92 13.43 6.80
N ASN A 136 -27.22 13.38 7.12
CA ASN A 136 -28.12 14.51 6.90
C ASN A 136 -27.72 15.76 7.70
N GLU A 137 -27.20 15.58 8.92
CA GLU A 137 -26.69 16.66 9.77
C GLU A 137 -25.42 17.29 9.17
N TYR A 138 -24.49 16.46 8.73
CA TYR A 138 -23.15 16.90 8.33
C TYR A 138 -22.93 16.98 6.81
N LYS A 139 -23.93 16.71 5.96
CA LYS A 139 -23.78 16.61 4.49
C LYS A 139 -23.10 17.81 3.84
N HIS A 140 -23.30 19.01 4.38
CA HIS A 140 -22.71 20.24 3.87
C HIS A 140 -21.23 20.42 4.22
N MET A 141 -20.70 19.57 5.12
CA MET A 141 -19.29 19.53 5.53
C MET A 141 -18.59 18.23 5.13
N ILE A 142 -19.33 17.19 4.72
CA ILE A 142 -18.77 15.93 4.24
C ILE A 142 -18.22 16.16 2.83
N THR A 143 -16.91 15.99 2.68
CA THR A 143 -16.20 15.91 1.39
C THR A 143 -15.98 14.46 1.00
N GLU A 144 -15.46 14.20 -0.21
CA GLU A 144 -15.09 12.84 -0.68
C GLU A 144 -14.10 12.11 0.25
N THR A 145 -13.38 12.85 1.09
CA THR A 145 -12.39 12.34 2.03
C THR A 145 -12.93 12.01 3.44
N VAL A 146 -14.22 12.28 3.71
CA VAL A 146 -14.84 12.09 5.04
C VAL A 146 -15.78 10.89 5.04
N HIS A 147 -15.34 9.80 5.69
CA HIS A 147 -16.04 8.53 5.74
C HIS A 147 -16.93 8.36 6.96
N LEU A 148 -18.11 7.75 6.77
CA LEU A 148 -19.04 7.40 7.85
C LEU A 148 -18.85 5.94 8.23
N HIS A 149 -18.47 5.68 9.47
CA HIS A 149 -18.23 4.33 9.98
C HIS A 149 -18.96 4.12 11.31
N HIS A 150 -19.73 3.05 11.41
CA HIS A 150 -20.41 2.69 12.65
C HIS A 150 -19.56 1.72 13.47
N ASP A 151 -19.63 1.81 14.79
CA ASP A 151 -18.88 0.96 15.73
C ASP A 151 -19.21 -0.55 15.65
N TYR A 152 -20.22 -0.92 14.86
CA TYR A 152 -20.66 -2.30 14.62
C TYR A 152 -20.15 -2.85 13.29
N GLU A 153 -19.50 -2.01 12.49
CA GLU A 153 -18.84 -2.41 11.27
C GLU A 153 -17.38 -2.79 11.58
N GLY A 154 -16.81 -3.66 10.75
CA GLY A 154 -15.40 -4.00 10.85
C GLY A 154 -14.51 -2.86 10.36
N TYR A 155 -13.24 -2.91 10.76
CA TYR A 155 -12.27 -1.83 10.50
C TYR A 155 -11.62 -1.94 9.10
N GLU A 156 -11.99 -2.95 8.31
CA GLU A 156 -11.34 -3.34 7.06
C GLU A 156 -11.37 -2.20 6.03
N GLU A 157 -12.50 -1.51 5.90
CA GLU A 157 -12.63 -0.39 4.97
C GLU A 157 -11.75 0.81 5.38
N ILE A 158 -11.61 1.07 6.68
CA ILE A 158 -10.70 2.12 7.17
C ILE A 158 -9.24 1.72 6.92
N ALA A 159 -8.91 0.44 7.13
CA ALA A 159 -7.59 -0.10 6.84
C ALA A 159 -7.24 0.05 5.35
N LYS A 160 -8.14 -0.35 4.44
CA LYS A 160 -8.01 -0.17 2.99
C LYS A 160 -7.79 1.30 2.62
N LEU A 161 -8.61 2.21 3.14
CA LEU A 161 -8.46 3.65 2.93
C LEU A 161 -7.09 4.16 3.36
N SER A 162 -6.63 3.75 4.53
CA SER A 162 -5.30 4.12 5.05
C SER A 162 -4.18 3.57 4.17
N GLY A 163 -4.28 2.29 3.79
CA GLY A 163 -3.35 1.60 2.90
C GLY A 163 -3.23 2.26 1.53
N VAL A 164 -4.36 2.60 0.91
CA VAL A 164 -4.42 3.31 -0.38
C VAL A 164 -3.70 4.65 -0.30
N GLN A 165 -3.90 5.43 0.76
CA GLN A 165 -3.23 6.72 0.92
C GLN A 165 -1.71 6.58 1.14
N LYS A 166 -1.28 5.57 1.91
CA LYS A 166 0.16 5.27 2.08
C LYS A 166 0.80 4.82 0.77
N LEU A 167 0.15 3.92 0.03
CA LEU A 167 0.63 3.47 -1.28
C LEU A 167 0.66 4.61 -2.30
N GLN A 168 -0.37 5.46 -2.34
CA GLN A 168 -0.39 6.60 -3.24
C GLN A 168 0.76 7.56 -2.96
N SER A 169 1.07 7.80 -1.68
CA SER A 169 2.24 8.57 -1.29
C SER A 169 3.55 7.95 -1.79
N LEU A 170 3.70 6.63 -1.67
CA LEU A 170 4.88 5.91 -2.14
C LEU A 170 5.01 5.97 -3.67
N ILE A 171 3.89 5.79 -4.39
CA ILE A 171 3.81 5.92 -5.85
C ILE A 171 4.25 7.32 -6.29
N ASN A 172 3.77 8.37 -5.60
CA ASN A 172 4.15 9.75 -5.90
C ASN A 172 5.66 9.97 -5.72
N ILE A 173 6.27 9.41 -4.68
CA ILE A 173 7.72 9.47 -4.47
C ILE A 173 8.47 8.82 -5.64
N LEU A 174 8.06 7.62 -6.06
CA LEU A 174 8.73 6.90 -7.15
C LEU A 174 8.56 7.60 -8.51
N LEU A 175 7.37 8.10 -8.81
CA LEU A 175 7.11 8.89 -10.02
C LEU A 175 7.99 10.14 -10.06
N LEU A 176 8.11 10.84 -8.93
CA LEU A 176 9.01 12.00 -8.83
C LEU A 176 10.47 11.60 -9.03
N VAL A 177 10.94 10.51 -8.42
CA VAL A 177 12.30 10.03 -8.65
C VAL A 177 12.52 9.76 -10.14
N LYS A 178 11.59 9.05 -10.78
CA LYS A 178 11.64 8.71 -12.21
C LYS A 178 11.72 9.97 -13.09
N ASP A 179 10.86 10.95 -12.83
CA ASP A 179 10.80 12.19 -13.60
C ASP A 179 12.06 13.05 -13.42
N ASN A 180 12.74 12.89 -12.29
CA ASN A 180 14.01 13.56 -11.99
C ASN A 180 15.25 12.75 -12.38
N ILE A 181 15.13 11.55 -12.98
CA ILE A 181 16.29 10.92 -13.64
C ILE A 181 16.60 11.75 -14.88
N LEU A 182 17.59 12.64 -14.71
CA LEU A 182 17.99 13.66 -15.68
C LEU A 182 18.57 12.99 -16.94
N GLN A 183 18.16 13.44 -18.12
CA GLN A 183 18.87 13.12 -19.37
C GLN A 183 19.79 14.27 -19.80
N ASP A 184 19.40 15.53 -19.53
CA ASP A 184 20.09 16.71 -20.04
C ASP A 184 21.41 16.99 -19.31
N SER A 185 21.46 16.77 -17.99
CA SER A 185 22.69 16.98 -17.19
C SER A 185 23.64 15.78 -17.18
N LEU A 186 23.28 14.64 -17.82
CA LEU A 186 24.14 13.45 -17.83
C LEU A 186 25.49 13.74 -18.49
N LYS A 187 25.51 14.62 -19.48
CA LYS A 187 26.74 15.01 -20.16
C LYS A 187 27.70 15.68 -19.17
N ASP A 188 27.23 16.68 -18.44
CA ASP A 188 28.02 17.43 -17.48
C ASP A 188 28.50 16.53 -16.33
N ILE A 189 27.64 15.65 -15.83
CA ILE A 189 28.02 14.66 -14.80
C ILE A 189 29.17 13.77 -15.27
N VAL A 190 29.07 13.22 -16.47
CA VAL A 190 30.08 12.33 -17.02
C VAL A 190 31.37 13.10 -17.31
N GLU A 191 31.27 14.34 -17.82
CA GLU A 191 32.41 15.22 -18.06
C GLU A 191 33.16 15.59 -16.78
N GLU A 192 32.45 16.02 -15.73
CA GLU A 192 33.07 16.35 -14.45
C GLU A 192 33.71 15.12 -13.79
N ALA A 193 33.02 13.97 -13.77
CA ALA A 193 33.60 12.73 -13.25
C ALA A 193 34.87 12.31 -14.03
N ALA A 194 34.85 12.47 -15.36
CA ALA A 194 36.01 12.15 -16.20
C ALA A 194 37.19 13.13 -16.00
N VAL A 195 36.93 14.40 -15.67
CA VAL A 195 38.00 15.36 -15.33
C VAL A 195 38.78 14.88 -14.10
N ASP A 196 38.07 14.44 -13.06
CA ASP A 196 38.71 13.97 -11.82
C ASP A 196 39.47 12.65 -12.04
N VAL A 197 38.85 11.70 -12.75
CA VAL A 197 39.38 10.34 -12.90
C VAL A 197 40.47 10.24 -13.96
N PHE A 198 40.42 11.03 -15.03
CA PHE A 198 41.43 11.01 -16.10
C PHE A 198 42.59 11.98 -15.86
N SER A 199 42.72 12.55 -14.66
CA SER A 199 43.88 13.36 -14.32
C SER A 199 45.16 12.52 -14.29
N LEU A 200 46.29 13.13 -14.63
CA LEU A 200 47.59 12.44 -14.58
C LEU A 200 47.92 11.96 -13.17
N GLU A 201 47.54 12.74 -12.15
CA GLU A 201 47.73 12.41 -10.73
C GLU A 201 46.97 11.13 -10.37
N THR A 202 45.66 11.07 -10.62
CA THR A 202 44.82 9.90 -10.34
C THR A 202 45.34 8.65 -11.05
N ILE A 203 45.73 8.77 -12.33
CA ILE A 203 46.27 7.63 -13.10
C ILE A 203 47.60 7.15 -12.53
N THR A 204 48.46 8.07 -12.09
CA THR A 204 49.75 7.76 -11.48
C THR A 204 49.56 7.02 -10.16
N ASP A 205 48.68 7.52 -9.31
CA ASP A 205 48.36 6.90 -8.02
C ASP A 205 47.79 5.49 -8.20
N LEU A 206 46.89 5.31 -9.18
CA LEU A 206 46.36 3.99 -9.51
C LEU A 206 47.46 3.05 -10.02
N CYS A 207 48.33 3.50 -10.93
CA CYS A 207 49.49 2.72 -11.39
C CYS A 207 50.42 2.29 -10.25
N TYR A 208 50.61 3.16 -9.25
CA TYR A 208 51.43 2.86 -8.08
C TYR A 208 50.77 1.84 -7.14
N ALA A 209 49.46 1.96 -6.95
CA ALA A 209 48.67 1.10 -6.05
C ALA A 209 48.33 -0.28 -6.64
N VAL A 210 48.37 -0.46 -7.96
CA VAL A 210 48.06 -1.74 -8.61
C VAL A 210 49.05 -2.83 -8.16
N CYS A 211 48.50 -3.89 -7.56
CA CYS A 211 49.27 -5.08 -7.19
C CYS A 211 49.44 -6.02 -8.39
N LEU A 212 50.70 -6.29 -8.75
CA LEU A 212 51.07 -7.14 -9.88
C LEU A 212 51.48 -8.55 -9.45
N GLN A 213 51.26 -9.50 -10.36
CA GLN A 213 51.69 -10.90 -10.28
C GLN A 213 52.12 -11.34 -11.67
N ASP A 214 53.11 -12.22 -11.76
CA ASP A 214 53.55 -12.84 -13.02
C ASP A 214 53.64 -14.36 -12.86
N GLY A 215 52.58 -15.08 -13.24
CA GLY A 215 52.44 -16.49 -12.86
C GLY A 215 52.25 -16.62 -11.36
N ASP A 216 53.06 -17.47 -10.72
CA ASP A 216 53.07 -17.66 -9.27
C ASP A 216 53.92 -16.60 -8.53
N ASP A 217 54.67 -15.77 -9.27
CA ASP A 217 55.55 -14.78 -8.68
C ASP A 217 54.78 -13.53 -8.24
N TYR A 218 54.88 -13.20 -6.95
CA TYR A 218 54.37 -11.96 -6.39
C TYR A 218 55.32 -10.79 -6.72
N ILE A 219 54.82 -9.81 -7.47
CA ILE A 219 55.58 -8.59 -7.79
C ILE A 219 55.21 -7.50 -6.79
N GLY A 220 53.92 -7.24 -6.57
CA GLY A 220 53.44 -6.23 -5.62
C GLY A 220 53.21 -4.84 -6.21
N THR A 221 53.38 -3.82 -5.39
CA THR A 221 53.14 -2.38 -5.64
C THR A 221 54.44 -1.58 -5.55
N VAL A 222 54.39 -0.25 -5.66
CA VAL A 222 55.58 0.60 -5.42
C VAL A 222 56.11 0.56 -3.98
N ASP A 223 55.28 0.13 -3.03
CA ASP A 223 55.66 -0.01 -1.62
C ASP A 223 56.20 -1.42 -1.32
N SER A 224 56.24 -2.30 -2.33
CA SER A 224 56.81 -3.64 -2.21
C SER A 224 58.32 -3.63 -2.47
N PRO A 225 59.07 -4.66 -2.05
CA PRO A 225 60.49 -4.77 -2.34
C PRO A 225 60.78 -4.71 -3.86
N SER A 226 61.99 -4.25 -4.22
CA SER A 226 62.43 -4.13 -5.62
C SER A 226 62.25 -5.45 -6.39
N TYR A 227 61.67 -5.37 -7.59
CA TYR A 227 61.49 -6.51 -8.49
C TYR A 227 62.21 -6.23 -9.82
N CYS A 228 63.49 -6.60 -9.89
CA CYS A 228 64.33 -6.35 -11.06
C CYS A 228 64.12 -7.40 -12.16
N CYS A 229 63.57 -6.98 -13.30
CA CYS A 229 63.37 -7.84 -14.47
C CYS A 229 64.39 -7.52 -15.58
N ARG A 230 64.95 -8.57 -16.19
CA ARG A 230 65.92 -8.48 -17.30
C ARG A 230 65.35 -8.89 -18.66
N SER A 231 64.25 -9.67 -18.67
CA SER A 231 63.65 -10.16 -19.91
C SER A 231 62.69 -9.12 -20.50
N ILE A 232 62.95 -8.69 -21.74
CA ILE A 232 62.06 -7.76 -22.48
C ILE A 232 60.65 -8.33 -22.64
N PHE A 233 60.50 -9.64 -22.82
CA PHE A 233 59.19 -10.30 -22.96
C PHE A 233 58.42 -10.27 -21.64
N THR A 234 59.12 -10.49 -20.53
CA THR A 234 58.54 -10.44 -19.18
C THR A 234 58.16 -9.01 -18.83
N VAL A 235 59.02 -8.01 -19.08
CA VAL A 235 58.68 -6.59 -18.87
C VAL A 235 57.47 -6.19 -19.72
N LYS A 236 57.38 -6.62 -20.99
CA LYS A 236 56.22 -6.34 -21.85
C LYS A 236 54.93 -6.97 -21.32
N ARG A 237 54.99 -8.21 -20.83
CA ARG A 237 53.83 -8.91 -20.23
C ARG A 237 53.37 -8.24 -18.94
N ILE A 238 54.31 -7.89 -18.05
CA ILE A 238 54.02 -7.19 -16.80
C ILE A 238 53.49 -5.78 -17.09
N LYS A 239 54.04 -5.06 -18.07
CA LYS A 239 53.52 -3.76 -18.51
C LYS A 239 52.08 -3.88 -18.99
N LYS A 240 51.75 -4.91 -19.78
CA LYS A 240 50.37 -5.19 -20.20
C LYS A 240 49.46 -5.40 -18.98
N ALA A 241 49.88 -6.24 -18.03
CA ALA A 241 49.10 -6.50 -16.82
C ALA A 241 48.90 -5.23 -15.97
N LEU A 242 49.92 -4.37 -15.86
CA LEU A 242 49.83 -3.07 -15.19
C LEU A 242 48.82 -2.16 -15.89
N VAL A 243 48.92 -2.00 -17.21
CA VAL A 243 47.99 -1.17 -17.98
C VAL A 243 46.55 -1.69 -17.84
N GLU A 244 46.32 -2.99 -17.98
CA GLU A 244 44.99 -3.60 -17.84
C GLU A 244 44.40 -3.36 -16.44
N LYS A 245 45.16 -3.66 -15.38
CA LYS A 245 44.70 -3.48 -13.99
C LYS A 245 44.52 -2.01 -13.61
N THR A 246 45.35 -1.10 -14.13
CA THR A 246 45.18 0.34 -13.93
C THR A 246 43.89 0.82 -14.58
N LEU A 247 43.65 0.47 -15.85
CA LEU A 247 42.41 0.83 -16.56
C LEU A 247 41.18 0.22 -15.87
N GLU A 248 41.32 -0.97 -15.31
CA GLU A 248 40.28 -1.64 -14.52
C GLU A 248 39.92 -0.84 -13.26
N ALA A 249 40.93 -0.40 -12.51
CA ALA A 249 40.76 0.42 -11.31
C ALA A 249 40.18 1.80 -11.66
N MET A 250 40.67 2.44 -12.73
CA MET A 250 40.13 3.70 -13.25
C MET A 250 38.66 3.57 -13.61
N THR A 251 38.30 2.47 -14.27
CA THR A 251 36.93 2.22 -14.68
C THR A 251 36.01 2.08 -13.46
N LYS A 252 36.43 1.34 -12.43
CA LYS A 252 35.68 1.24 -11.17
C LYS A 252 35.49 2.61 -10.53
N LEU A 253 36.54 3.42 -10.49
CA LEU A 253 36.51 4.77 -9.94
C LEU A 253 35.56 5.69 -10.72
N LEU A 254 35.65 5.69 -12.05
CA LEU A 254 34.78 6.46 -12.93
C LEU A 254 33.30 6.09 -12.77
N GLY A 255 33.00 4.79 -12.75
CA GLY A 255 31.63 4.33 -12.54
C GLY A 255 31.05 4.75 -11.19
N THR A 256 31.87 4.67 -10.14
CA THR A 256 31.51 5.10 -8.79
C THR A 256 31.20 6.59 -8.76
N GLU A 257 32.08 7.42 -9.33
CA GLU A 257 31.94 8.87 -9.30
C GLU A 257 30.74 9.37 -10.14
N ILE A 258 30.50 8.76 -11.30
CA ILE A 258 29.29 9.04 -12.10
C ILE A 258 28.03 8.70 -11.29
N CYS A 259 27.97 7.51 -10.70
CA CYS A 259 26.79 7.11 -9.93
C CYS A 259 26.57 8.02 -8.72
N LYS A 260 27.62 8.32 -7.96
CA LYS A 260 27.57 9.24 -6.81
C LYS A 260 27.00 10.60 -7.19
N ARG A 261 27.45 11.17 -8.32
CA ARG A 261 26.96 12.45 -8.85
C ARG A 261 25.50 12.37 -9.31
N ILE A 262 25.09 11.28 -9.98
CA ILE A 262 23.69 11.03 -10.34
C ILE A 262 22.80 10.99 -9.08
N PHE A 263 23.18 10.21 -8.06
CA PHE A 263 22.41 10.08 -6.83
C PHE A 263 22.31 11.39 -6.05
N LYS A 264 23.41 12.14 -5.95
CA LYS A 264 23.41 13.45 -5.32
C LYS A 264 22.44 14.42 -6.02
N LEU A 265 22.40 14.42 -7.35
CA LEU A 265 21.46 15.25 -8.09
C LEU A 265 20.01 14.82 -7.89
N ILE A 266 19.73 13.51 -7.88
CA ILE A 266 18.39 12.99 -7.56
C ILE A 266 17.98 13.46 -6.15
N GLU A 267 18.87 13.34 -5.17
CA GLU A 267 18.63 13.81 -3.80
C GLU A 267 18.35 15.32 -3.74
N GLU A 268 19.15 16.14 -4.40
CA GLU A 268 18.95 17.59 -4.44
C GLU A 268 17.63 17.99 -5.13
N GLN A 269 17.21 17.26 -6.17
CA GLN A 269 15.95 17.50 -6.85
C GLN A 269 14.75 17.06 -6.01
N ILE A 270 14.84 15.89 -5.38
CA ILE A 270 13.85 15.39 -4.41
C ILE A 270 13.72 16.39 -3.27
N LYS A 271 14.83 16.78 -2.64
CA LYS A 271 14.82 17.76 -1.55
C LYS A 271 14.16 19.07 -1.98
N ARG A 272 14.50 19.62 -3.16
CA ARG A 272 13.89 20.87 -3.65
C ARG A 272 12.39 20.75 -3.93
N LYS A 273 11.95 19.68 -4.58
CA LYS A 273 10.55 19.50 -5.01
C LYS A 273 9.66 18.97 -3.88
N LEU A 274 10.20 18.13 -3.00
CA LEU A 274 9.46 17.42 -1.97
C LEU A 274 9.61 18.00 -0.57
N GLN A 275 10.43 19.03 -0.33
CA GLN A 275 10.51 19.64 1.01
C GLN A 275 9.15 20.15 1.53
N ARG A 276 8.22 20.49 0.64
CA ARG A 276 6.86 20.91 1.03
C ARG A 276 5.90 19.74 1.31
N GLU A 277 6.09 18.61 0.63
CA GLU A 277 5.18 17.45 0.71
C GLU A 277 5.69 16.35 1.66
N PHE A 278 7.00 16.16 1.75
CA PHE A 278 7.69 15.17 2.58
C PHE A 278 8.99 15.75 3.19
N PRO A 279 8.91 16.66 4.18
CA PRO A 279 10.10 17.32 4.74
C PRO A 279 11.09 16.36 5.46
N ASN A 280 10.65 15.14 5.78
CA ASN A 280 11.48 14.12 6.44
C ASN A 280 12.07 13.07 5.47
N LEU A 281 11.75 13.12 4.18
CA LEU A 281 12.28 12.16 3.22
C LEU A 281 13.77 12.44 2.97
N LYS A 282 14.63 11.54 3.48
CA LYS A 282 16.07 11.53 3.19
C LYS A 282 16.40 10.28 2.40
N LEU A 283 17.07 10.44 1.26
CA LEU A 283 17.66 9.31 0.56
C LEU A 283 18.93 8.90 1.31
N ASP A 284 18.99 7.65 1.77
CA ASP A 284 20.21 7.13 2.35
C ASP A 284 21.13 6.61 1.24
N ILE A 285 21.94 7.53 0.70
CA ILE A 285 22.94 7.22 -0.34
C ILE A 285 24.01 6.25 0.18
N SER A 286 24.21 6.15 1.50
CA SER A 286 25.20 5.24 2.09
C SER A 286 24.82 3.76 1.93
N LEU A 287 23.53 3.46 1.75
CA LEU A 287 23.02 2.10 1.52
C LEU A 287 23.23 1.59 0.09
N ILE A 288 23.78 2.42 -0.79
CA ILE A 288 24.06 2.04 -2.18
C ILE A 288 25.36 1.25 -2.23
N ASN A 289 25.28 -0.02 -2.62
CA ASN A 289 26.46 -0.84 -2.83
C ASN A 289 27.13 -0.47 -4.16
N PHE A 290 28.18 0.35 -4.11
CA PHE A 290 28.94 0.75 -5.29
C PHE A 290 29.80 -0.38 -5.88
N ASP A 291 30.03 -1.48 -5.16
CA ASP A 291 30.72 -2.65 -5.73
C ASP A 291 29.84 -3.43 -6.71
N ALA A 292 28.50 -3.25 -6.67
CA ALA A 292 27.57 -3.80 -7.65
C ALA A 292 27.74 -3.18 -9.06
N PHE A 293 28.53 -2.10 -9.21
CA PHE A 293 28.87 -1.48 -10.50
C PHE A 293 29.96 -2.21 -11.28
N ALA A 294 30.32 -3.44 -10.88
CA ALA A 294 31.20 -4.35 -11.61
C ALA A 294 30.82 -4.55 -13.09
N PHE A 295 29.56 -4.30 -13.46
CA PHE A 295 29.08 -4.36 -14.84
C PHE A 295 29.46 -3.14 -15.68
N LEU A 296 29.39 -1.94 -15.10
CA LEU A 296 29.90 -0.74 -15.76
C LEU A 296 31.40 -0.92 -16.07
N LYS A 297 32.09 -1.69 -15.22
CA LYS A 297 33.47 -2.10 -15.43
C LYS A 297 33.69 -2.94 -16.69
N VAL A 298 32.88 -3.95 -16.97
CA VAL A 298 33.02 -4.73 -18.22
C VAL A 298 32.79 -3.86 -19.45
N TYR A 299 31.76 -3.02 -19.44
CA TYR A 299 31.42 -2.18 -20.59
C TYR A 299 32.44 -1.08 -20.84
N ILE A 300 32.89 -0.40 -19.79
CA ILE A 300 33.86 0.68 -19.91
C ILE A 300 35.26 0.11 -20.21
N MET A 301 35.63 -1.05 -19.69
CA MET A 301 36.89 -1.71 -20.07
C MET A 301 36.94 -2.08 -21.55
N ALA A 302 35.83 -2.48 -22.16
CA ALA A 302 35.76 -2.69 -23.60
C ALA A 302 36.05 -1.40 -24.41
N ILE A 303 35.66 -0.23 -23.87
CA ILE A 303 35.95 1.09 -24.46
C ILE A 303 37.45 1.41 -24.34
N PHE A 304 38.10 0.98 -23.24
CA PHE A 304 39.53 1.20 -22.99
C PHE A 304 40.46 0.22 -23.72
N TRP A 305 39.95 -0.87 -24.30
CA TRP A 305 40.78 -1.88 -24.97
C TRP A 305 41.72 -1.33 -26.07
N PRO A 306 41.31 -0.36 -26.92
CA PRO A 306 42.21 0.26 -27.90
C PRO A 306 43.42 0.97 -27.25
N ILE A 307 43.28 1.47 -26.01
CA ILE A 307 44.36 2.15 -25.29
C ILE A 307 45.44 1.15 -24.87
N VAL A 308 45.05 -0.06 -24.46
CA VAL A 308 46.01 -1.15 -24.15
C VAL A 308 46.93 -1.41 -25.34
N ALA A 309 46.38 -1.52 -26.55
CA ALA A 309 47.15 -1.77 -27.75
C ALA A 309 48.12 -0.61 -28.08
N VAL A 310 47.69 0.64 -27.90
CA VAL A 310 48.52 1.84 -28.17
C VAL A 310 49.68 1.95 -27.18
N VAL A 311 49.44 1.80 -25.88
CA VAL A 311 50.47 1.89 -24.83
C VAL A 311 51.53 0.77 -24.98
N LEU A 312 51.12 -0.40 -25.44
CA LEU A 312 52.05 -1.50 -25.71
C LEU A 312 52.91 -1.29 -26.96
N ALA A 313 52.40 -0.55 -27.96
CA ALA A 313 53.15 -0.24 -29.18
C ALA A 313 54.29 0.77 -28.95
N VAL A 314 54.19 1.62 -27.92
CA VAL A 314 55.13 2.71 -27.61
C VAL A 314 56.37 2.23 -26.81
N SER A 315 56.61 0.92 -26.66
CA SER A 315 57.62 0.40 -25.72
C SER A 315 59.02 1.00 -25.90
N MET A 316 59.47 1.79 -24.91
CA MET A 316 60.82 2.33 -24.82
C MET A 316 61.87 1.21 -24.88
N VAL A 317 62.85 1.37 -25.77
CA VAL A 317 63.87 0.37 -26.20
C VAL A 317 64.95 0.11 -25.13
N PHE A 318 64.68 0.33 -23.84
CA PHE A 318 65.71 0.31 -22.78
C PHE A 318 66.07 -1.08 -22.22
N THR A 319 65.23 -2.10 -22.41
CA THR A 319 65.36 -3.41 -21.75
C THR A 319 66.32 -4.39 -22.42
N LEU A 320 66.96 -4.01 -23.53
CA LEU A 320 67.99 -4.86 -24.17
C LEU A 320 69.37 -4.75 -23.48
N LEU A 321 69.59 -3.72 -22.65
CA LEU A 321 70.91 -3.45 -22.04
C LEU A 321 70.89 -3.28 -20.51
N PHE A 322 69.74 -3.05 -19.87
CA PHE A 322 69.65 -2.80 -18.42
C PHE A 322 68.49 -3.54 -17.74
N SER A 323 68.69 -4.00 -16.49
CA SER A 323 67.63 -4.51 -15.63
C SER A 323 66.71 -3.37 -15.19
N VAL A 324 65.41 -3.62 -15.20
CA VAL A 324 64.39 -2.63 -14.82
C VAL A 324 63.67 -3.10 -13.57
N ASP A 325 63.58 -2.24 -12.55
CA ASP A 325 62.76 -2.50 -11.37
C ASP A 325 61.30 -2.12 -11.64
N ILE A 326 60.42 -3.11 -11.57
CA ILE A 326 58.97 -2.98 -11.82
C ILE A 326 58.25 -2.23 -10.69
N ASN A 327 58.77 -2.28 -9.47
CA ASN A 327 58.17 -1.60 -8.32
C ASN A 327 58.69 -0.17 -8.17
N ASP A 328 59.65 0.25 -9.00
CA ASP A 328 60.16 1.62 -8.96
C ASP A 328 59.17 2.62 -9.59
N LYS A 329 59.02 3.78 -8.93
CA LYS A 329 58.19 4.90 -9.43
C LYS A 329 58.68 5.43 -10.78
N LEU A 330 59.98 5.36 -11.04
CA LEU A 330 60.63 5.73 -12.31
C LEU A 330 60.26 4.80 -13.45
N TRP A 331 59.80 3.57 -13.18
CA TRP A 331 59.26 2.68 -14.21
C TRP A 331 57.74 2.83 -14.35
N ARG A 332 57.00 2.84 -13.24
CA ARG A 332 55.53 2.93 -13.28
C ARG A 332 55.01 4.32 -13.69
N GLY A 333 55.73 5.39 -13.37
CA GLY A 333 55.37 6.77 -13.72
C GLY A 333 55.30 7.01 -15.23
N PRO A 334 56.32 6.63 -16.02
CA PRO A 334 56.24 6.68 -17.48
C PRO A 334 55.08 5.86 -18.06
N VAL A 335 54.79 4.67 -17.51
CA VAL A 335 53.64 3.86 -17.94
C VAL A 335 52.33 4.61 -17.66
N ALA A 336 52.18 5.23 -16.48
CA ALA A 336 51.03 6.07 -16.15
C ALA A 336 50.87 7.26 -17.12
N LYS A 337 51.98 7.90 -17.49
CA LYS A 337 51.99 9.01 -18.46
C LYS A 337 51.53 8.56 -19.85
N GLU A 338 52.00 7.40 -20.32
CA GLU A 338 51.57 6.82 -21.61
C GLU A 338 50.06 6.49 -21.61
N ILE A 339 49.53 5.98 -20.50
CA ILE A 339 48.08 5.75 -20.32
C ILE A 339 47.33 7.08 -20.41
N TYR A 340 47.77 8.11 -19.67
CA TYR A 340 47.16 9.44 -19.68
C TYR A 340 47.12 10.05 -21.09
N GLU A 341 48.26 10.07 -21.80
CA GLU A 341 48.33 10.61 -23.16
C GLU A 341 47.40 9.86 -24.12
N SER A 342 47.31 8.53 -23.99
CA SER A 342 46.43 7.69 -24.79
C SER A 342 44.95 7.97 -24.51
N ILE A 343 44.58 8.20 -23.24
CA ILE A 343 43.21 8.59 -22.84
C ILE A 343 42.88 9.96 -23.41
N MET A 344 43.77 10.94 -23.25
CA MET A 344 43.53 12.30 -23.70
C MET A 344 43.40 12.39 -25.23
N LYS A 345 44.20 11.62 -25.97
CA LYS A 345 44.10 11.54 -27.44
C LYS A 345 42.75 10.99 -27.90
N ASN A 346 42.15 10.07 -27.14
CA ASN A 346 40.88 9.41 -27.49
C ASN A 346 39.67 9.98 -26.72
N ARG A 347 39.85 11.05 -25.94
CA ARG A 347 38.87 11.54 -24.96
C ARG A 347 37.48 11.73 -25.55
N SER A 348 37.34 12.39 -26.69
CA SER A 348 36.03 12.64 -27.32
C SER A 348 35.27 11.34 -27.64
N MET A 349 35.97 10.33 -28.13
CA MET A 349 35.39 9.00 -28.40
C MET A 349 34.99 8.30 -27.10
N LEU A 350 35.88 8.28 -26.10
CA LEU A 350 35.61 7.67 -24.79
C LEU A 350 34.37 8.29 -24.16
N MET A 351 34.31 9.63 -24.10
CA MET A 351 33.21 10.38 -23.50
C MET A 351 31.88 10.10 -24.19
N ARG A 352 31.88 10.03 -25.53
CA ARG A 352 30.67 9.70 -26.30
C ARG A 352 30.15 8.30 -25.99
N GLU A 353 31.02 7.30 -25.93
CA GLU A 353 30.62 5.92 -25.64
C GLU A 353 30.18 5.73 -24.18
N ILE A 354 30.89 6.33 -23.22
CA ILE A 354 30.51 6.31 -21.80
C ILE A 354 29.13 6.97 -21.65
N LEU A 355 28.94 8.17 -22.20
CA LEU A 355 27.67 8.89 -22.11
C LEU A 355 26.52 8.11 -22.72
N ARG A 356 26.73 7.45 -23.88
CA ARG A 356 25.73 6.58 -24.49
C ARG A 356 25.32 5.45 -23.54
N LYS A 357 26.29 4.77 -22.92
CA LYS A 357 26.02 3.69 -21.97
C LYS A 357 25.31 4.16 -20.70
N ILE A 358 25.65 5.34 -20.19
CA ILE A 358 24.96 5.94 -19.05
C ILE A 358 23.51 6.31 -19.42
N ARG A 359 23.25 6.82 -20.64
CA ARG A 359 21.87 7.05 -21.11
C ARG A 359 21.06 5.76 -21.18
N ASP A 360 21.65 4.69 -21.73
CA ASP A 360 21.00 3.37 -21.77
C ASP A 360 20.64 2.91 -20.35
N LEU A 361 21.58 3.03 -19.40
CA LEU A 361 21.38 2.71 -17.99
C LEU A 361 20.24 3.51 -17.35
N CYS A 362 20.22 4.83 -17.53
CA CYS A 362 19.16 5.70 -17.01
C CYS A 362 17.80 5.37 -17.63
N SER A 363 17.76 5.02 -18.92
CA SER A 363 16.52 4.67 -19.62
C SER A 363 15.95 3.35 -19.12
N ARG A 364 16.79 2.34 -18.89
CA ARG A 364 16.42 1.08 -18.23
C ARG A 364 15.91 1.33 -16.81
N THR A 365 16.61 2.17 -16.06
CA THR A 365 16.21 2.55 -14.68
C THR A 365 14.82 3.16 -14.65
N LYS A 366 14.49 4.07 -15.58
CA LYS A 366 13.14 4.63 -15.71
C LYS A 366 12.10 3.55 -16.01
N SER A 367 12.40 2.65 -16.94
CA SER A 367 11.49 1.55 -17.30
C SER A 367 11.22 0.60 -16.13
N ASP A 368 12.24 0.29 -15.32
CA ASP A 368 12.09 -0.60 -14.17
C ASP A 368 11.38 0.07 -12.99
N LEU A 369 11.60 1.38 -12.79
CA LEU A 369 10.78 2.17 -11.86
C LEU A 369 9.31 2.18 -12.29
N ASP A 370 9.01 2.29 -13.59
CA ASP A 370 7.64 2.20 -14.10
C ASP A 370 6.99 0.85 -13.83
N LYS A 371 7.74 -0.25 -13.92
CA LYS A 371 7.23 -1.58 -13.54
C LYS A 371 6.89 -1.62 -12.04
N THR A 372 7.78 -1.10 -11.20
CA THR A 372 7.56 -1.04 -9.74
C THR A 372 6.34 -0.19 -9.39
N VAL A 373 6.18 0.97 -10.04
CA VAL A 373 5.00 1.83 -9.88
C VAL A 373 3.73 1.08 -10.25
N LYS A 374 3.71 0.37 -11.39
CA LYS A 374 2.55 -0.44 -11.81
C LYS A 374 2.20 -1.56 -10.83
N GLU A 375 3.20 -2.21 -10.23
CA GLU A 375 2.95 -3.21 -9.18
C GLU A 375 2.30 -2.58 -7.95
N LEU A 376 2.78 -1.41 -7.51
CA LEU A 376 2.17 -0.67 -6.40
C LEU A 376 0.76 -0.16 -6.73
N GLU A 377 0.51 0.29 -7.96
CA GLU A 377 -0.82 0.65 -8.44
C GLU A 377 -1.76 -0.55 -8.39
N HIS A 378 -1.31 -1.72 -8.84
CA HIS A 378 -2.10 -2.95 -8.75
C HIS A 378 -2.45 -3.31 -7.30
N TYR A 379 -1.51 -3.18 -6.35
CA TYR A 379 -1.81 -3.36 -4.92
C TYR A 379 -2.83 -2.34 -4.41
N LYS A 380 -2.69 -1.07 -4.82
CA LYS A 380 -3.62 0.01 -4.46
C LYS A 380 -5.03 -0.26 -4.98
N ASP A 381 -5.15 -0.69 -6.24
CA ASP A 381 -6.43 -0.95 -6.90
C ASP A 381 -7.15 -2.15 -6.28
N ARG A 382 -6.42 -3.18 -5.82
CA ARG A 382 -6.99 -4.29 -5.04
C ARG A 382 -7.60 -3.84 -3.71
N MET A 383 -7.15 -2.71 -3.17
CA MET A 383 -7.65 -2.10 -1.94
C MET A 383 -8.61 -0.94 -2.20
N ALA A 384 -9.13 -0.80 -3.43
CA ALA A 384 -10.07 0.27 -3.76
C ALA A 384 -11.23 0.27 -2.76
N PRO A 385 -11.42 1.38 -2.00
CA PRO A 385 -12.48 1.47 -1.02
C PRO A 385 -13.84 1.57 -1.71
N LEU A 386 -14.91 1.22 -1.00
CA LEU A 386 -16.26 1.48 -1.49
C LEU A 386 -16.50 2.97 -1.70
N ASN A 387 -17.11 3.33 -2.82
CA ASN A 387 -17.49 4.72 -3.09
C ASN A 387 -18.59 5.13 -2.11
N GLN A 388 -18.26 6.08 -1.23
CA GLN A 388 -19.20 6.52 -0.20
C GLN A 388 -20.45 7.20 -0.77
N GLN A 389 -20.35 7.89 -1.91
CA GLN A 389 -21.52 8.50 -2.54
C GLN A 389 -22.46 7.43 -3.09
N GLU A 390 -21.93 6.33 -3.61
CA GLU A 390 -22.72 5.16 -4.01
C GLU A 390 -23.41 4.53 -2.80
N LEU A 391 -22.68 4.35 -1.69
CA LEU A 391 -23.24 3.86 -0.43
C LEU A 391 -24.37 4.75 0.09
N ILE A 392 -24.17 6.07 0.10
CA ILE A 392 -25.21 7.03 0.51
C ILE A 392 -26.43 6.93 -0.39
N THR A 393 -26.23 6.88 -1.71
CA THR A 393 -27.32 6.72 -2.69
C THR A 393 -28.08 5.41 -2.45
N GLU A 394 -27.37 4.35 -2.08
CA GLU A 394 -27.99 3.09 -1.69
C GLU A 394 -28.84 3.26 -0.41
N TRP A 395 -28.30 3.89 0.64
CA TRP A 395 -29.01 4.11 1.90
C TRP A 395 -30.27 4.96 1.70
N GLU A 396 -30.20 6.01 0.87
CA GLU A 396 -31.34 6.88 0.53
C GLU A 396 -32.49 6.12 -0.16
N ASN A 397 -32.22 4.98 -0.82
CA ASN A 397 -33.27 4.13 -1.40
C ASN A 397 -34.19 3.49 -0.34
N ARG A 398 -33.82 3.51 0.95
CA ARG A 398 -34.73 3.13 2.04
C ARG A 398 -35.94 4.03 2.14
N GLN A 399 -35.83 5.26 1.67
CA GLN A 399 -36.94 6.19 1.62
C GLN A 399 -37.82 5.90 0.38
N ILE A 400 -38.94 5.25 0.62
CA ILE A 400 -39.84 4.76 -0.44
C ILE A 400 -40.80 5.84 -0.97
N PHE A 401 -40.89 7.00 -0.33
CA PHE A 401 -41.78 8.09 -0.72
C PHE A 401 -41.00 9.34 -1.11
N HIS A 402 -41.42 9.99 -2.20
CA HIS A 402 -40.78 11.21 -2.71
C HIS A 402 -41.09 12.48 -1.91
N SER A 403 -42.15 12.49 -1.09
CA SER A 403 -42.58 13.67 -0.35
C SER A 403 -42.84 13.38 1.12
N LYS A 404 -42.56 14.36 1.99
CA LYS A 404 -42.91 14.30 3.42
C LYS A 404 -44.42 14.14 3.63
N ALA A 405 -45.24 14.74 2.76
CA ALA A 405 -46.70 14.60 2.80
C ALA A 405 -47.13 13.14 2.67
N ALA A 406 -46.48 12.36 1.78
CA ALA A 406 -46.80 10.95 1.61
C ALA A 406 -46.41 10.10 2.83
N ILE A 407 -45.31 10.45 3.52
CA ILE A 407 -44.92 9.81 4.78
C ILE A 407 -45.95 10.08 5.89
N ILE A 408 -46.43 11.33 5.98
CA ILE A 408 -47.44 11.71 6.98
C ILE A 408 -48.75 10.98 6.70
N GLU A 409 -49.16 10.88 5.43
CA GLU A 409 -50.39 10.19 5.05
C GLU A 409 -50.33 8.71 5.39
N ILE A 410 -49.23 8.01 5.08
CA ILE A 410 -49.11 6.60 5.47
C ILE A 410 -49.08 6.42 7.00
N ALA A 411 -48.51 7.37 7.75
CA ALA A 411 -48.51 7.34 9.21
C ALA A 411 -49.93 7.53 9.81
N ASN A 412 -50.86 8.16 9.08
CA ASN A 412 -52.26 8.26 9.49
C ASN A 412 -53.00 6.91 9.40
N HIS A 413 -52.50 5.98 8.58
CA HIS A 413 -53.02 4.61 8.52
C HIS A 413 -52.50 3.78 9.71
N ARG A 414 -53.25 3.76 10.81
CA ARG A 414 -52.91 3.00 12.04
C ARG A 414 -52.71 1.51 11.83
N SER A 415 -53.21 0.95 10.74
CA SER A 415 -53.01 -0.45 10.34
C SER A 415 -51.57 -0.73 9.90
N VAL A 416 -50.82 0.28 9.45
CA VAL A 416 -49.44 0.14 8.98
C VAL A 416 -48.49 0.15 10.18
N LEU A 417 -47.85 -0.99 10.44
CA LEU A 417 -46.87 -1.14 11.51
C LEU A 417 -45.48 -0.64 11.09
N GLY A 418 -45.18 -0.71 9.79
CA GLY A 418 -43.92 -0.25 9.22
C GLY A 418 -43.65 -0.89 7.87
N TYR A 419 -42.48 -0.58 7.31
CA TYR A 419 -42.00 -1.17 6.07
C TYR A 419 -40.48 -1.36 6.09
N ILE A 420 -39.99 -2.25 5.22
CA ILE A 420 -38.57 -2.44 4.93
C ILE A 420 -38.41 -2.42 3.41
N ALA A 421 -37.49 -1.59 2.93
CA ALA A 421 -37.14 -1.50 1.51
C ALA A 421 -35.76 -2.10 1.27
N GLY A 422 -35.63 -2.86 0.18
CA GLY A 422 -34.42 -3.59 -0.13
C GLY A 422 -34.48 -4.27 -1.48
N ARG A 423 -33.77 -5.39 -1.61
CA ARG A 423 -33.72 -6.20 -2.82
C ARG A 423 -34.21 -7.62 -2.56
N VAL A 424 -35.03 -8.13 -3.48
CA VAL A 424 -35.37 -9.55 -3.59
C VAL A 424 -34.87 -10.01 -4.95
N ASN A 425 -33.99 -11.01 -4.99
CA ASN A 425 -33.35 -11.50 -6.23
C ASN A 425 -32.74 -10.35 -7.08
N GLY A 426 -32.09 -9.39 -6.42
CA GLY A 426 -31.46 -8.21 -7.04
C GLY A 426 -32.41 -7.06 -7.41
N LYS A 427 -33.73 -7.30 -7.45
CA LYS A 427 -34.74 -6.30 -7.82
C LYS A 427 -35.21 -5.49 -6.60
N PRO A 428 -35.37 -4.15 -6.71
CA PRO A 428 -35.95 -3.33 -5.65
C PRO A 428 -37.34 -3.84 -5.23
N ALA A 429 -37.54 -4.00 -3.94
CA ALA A 429 -38.79 -4.47 -3.35
C ALA A 429 -39.05 -3.78 -2.00
N VAL A 430 -40.33 -3.68 -1.64
CA VAL A 430 -40.76 -3.11 -0.37
C VAL A 430 -41.68 -4.10 0.34
N LYS A 431 -41.30 -4.50 1.55
CA LYS A 431 -42.14 -5.30 2.42
C LYS A 431 -42.86 -4.39 3.40
N VAL A 432 -44.19 -4.44 3.43
CA VAL A 432 -45.02 -3.63 4.32
C VAL A 432 -45.71 -4.54 5.31
N PHE A 433 -45.66 -4.16 6.58
CA PHE A 433 -46.25 -4.90 7.68
C PHE A 433 -47.53 -4.22 8.13
N LEU A 434 -48.64 -4.93 8.03
CA LEU A 434 -49.95 -4.46 8.49
C LEU A 434 -50.36 -5.25 9.74
N GLN A 435 -50.99 -4.56 10.69
CA GLN A 435 -51.61 -5.19 11.85
C GLN A 435 -52.81 -6.05 11.44
N HIS A 436 -53.58 -5.58 10.47
CA HIS A 436 -54.73 -6.25 9.87
C HIS A 436 -54.89 -5.76 8.44
N ASP A 437 -55.67 -6.47 7.62
CA ASP A 437 -55.90 -6.07 6.24
C ASP A 437 -56.50 -4.66 6.13
N ASP A 438 -55.80 -3.78 5.42
CA ASP A 438 -56.25 -2.43 5.13
C ASP A 438 -56.08 -2.15 3.62
N LYS A 439 -57.18 -2.29 2.88
CA LYS A 439 -57.20 -2.08 1.42
C LYS A 439 -56.88 -0.64 1.04
N LYS A 440 -57.17 0.35 1.91
CA LYS A 440 -56.90 1.76 1.63
C LYS A 440 -55.41 2.02 1.76
N ALA A 441 -54.80 1.58 2.86
CA ALA A 441 -53.35 1.68 3.07
C ALA A 441 -52.58 0.95 1.95
N ALA A 442 -52.99 -0.27 1.61
CA ALA A 442 -52.43 -1.04 0.52
C ALA A 442 -52.48 -0.27 -0.82
N SER A 443 -53.67 0.20 -1.20
CA SER A 443 -53.86 0.96 -2.44
C SER A 443 -53.03 2.24 -2.47
N TYR A 444 -52.85 2.90 -1.32
CA TYR A 444 -52.01 4.07 -1.20
C TYR A 444 -50.53 3.73 -1.47
N LEU A 445 -50.02 2.65 -0.88
CA LEU A 445 -48.65 2.17 -1.07
C LEU A 445 -48.38 1.80 -2.53
N PHE A 446 -49.27 1.04 -3.17
CA PHE A 446 -49.13 0.66 -4.58
C PHE A 446 -49.11 1.87 -5.54
N ARG A 447 -49.71 3.01 -5.16
CA ARG A 447 -49.76 4.22 -6.00
C ARG A 447 -48.62 5.20 -5.74
N ASN A 448 -48.14 5.30 -4.51
CA ASN A 448 -47.24 6.37 -4.08
C ASN A 448 -45.84 5.89 -3.70
N CYS A 449 -45.61 4.57 -3.60
CA CYS A 449 -44.28 4.00 -3.39
C CYS A 449 -43.42 4.19 -4.64
N LYS A 450 -42.12 4.46 -4.44
CA LYS A 450 -41.08 4.50 -5.48
C LYS A 450 -40.96 3.17 -6.25
N TYR A 451 -41.37 2.06 -5.64
CA TYR A 451 -41.27 0.71 -6.18
C TYR A 451 -42.65 0.02 -6.22
N PRO A 452 -43.63 0.56 -6.97
CA PRO A 452 -45.03 0.15 -6.86
C PRO A 452 -45.27 -1.30 -7.32
N GLU A 453 -44.47 -1.78 -8.29
CA GLU A 453 -44.61 -3.11 -8.88
C GLU A 453 -44.14 -4.26 -7.95
N ASN A 454 -43.34 -3.95 -6.92
CA ASN A 454 -42.73 -4.93 -6.02
C ASN A 454 -43.04 -4.62 -4.54
N VAL A 455 -44.26 -4.14 -4.26
CA VAL A 455 -44.76 -3.99 -2.89
C VAL A 455 -45.39 -5.30 -2.43
N HIS A 456 -44.84 -5.88 -1.36
CA HIS A 456 -45.33 -7.09 -0.73
C HIS A 456 -45.95 -6.74 0.63
N ILE A 457 -47.23 -7.07 0.81
CA ILE A 457 -47.95 -6.79 2.05
C ILE A 457 -48.00 -8.05 2.91
N MET A 458 -47.67 -7.92 4.19
CA MET A 458 -47.75 -8.98 5.18
C MET A 458 -48.70 -8.57 6.31
N ASN A 459 -49.74 -9.39 6.53
CA ASN A 459 -50.59 -9.28 7.71
C ASN A 459 -49.92 -10.01 8.89
N VAL A 460 -49.45 -9.23 9.87
CA VAL A 460 -48.69 -9.74 11.02
C VAL A 460 -49.57 -10.58 11.94
N THR A 461 -50.84 -10.20 12.13
CA THR A 461 -51.76 -10.93 13.03
C THR A 461 -52.11 -12.30 12.50
N GLU A 462 -52.19 -12.48 11.18
CA GLU A 462 -52.41 -13.81 10.59
C GLU A 462 -51.18 -14.72 10.76
N LYS A 463 -49.97 -14.21 10.56
CA LYS A 463 -48.73 -14.98 10.74
C LYS A 463 -48.44 -15.33 12.20
N LEU A 464 -48.74 -14.43 13.15
CA LEU A 464 -48.51 -14.67 14.58
C LEU A 464 -49.40 -15.76 15.20
N LYS A 465 -50.47 -16.21 14.51
CA LYS A 465 -51.29 -17.36 14.94
C LYS A 465 -50.53 -18.70 14.90
N VAL A 466 -49.33 -18.75 14.34
CA VAL A 466 -48.50 -19.97 14.27
C VAL A 466 -47.74 -20.19 15.59
N ASN A 467 -48.43 -20.72 16.60
CA ASN A 467 -47.83 -21.20 17.87
C ASN A 467 -46.80 -22.34 17.68
N ALA A 468 -46.77 -22.98 16.51
CA ALA A 468 -45.94 -24.15 16.22
C ALA A 468 -44.43 -23.86 16.27
N VAL A 469 -43.98 -22.68 15.85
CA VAL A 469 -42.53 -22.35 15.79
C VAL A 469 -41.92 -22.21 17.20
N ARG A 470 -42.69 -21.72 18.18
CA ARG A 470 -42.22 -21.55 19.56
C ARG A 470 -42.12 -22.89 20.31
N GLU A 471 -43.07 -23.78 20.13
CA GLU A 471 -43.07 -25.08 20.81
C GLU A 471 -42.00 -26.03 20.26
N ILE A 472 -41.77 -26.06 18.94
CA ILE A 472 -40.69 -26.85 18.31
C ILE A 472 -39.32 -26.40 18.82
N ASN A 473 -39.13 -25.10 19.06
CA ASN A 473 -37.88 -24.57 19.58
C ASN A 473 -37.57 -24.98 21.01
N LYS A 474 -38.58 -25.06 21.89
CA LYS A 474 -38.35 -25.49 23.29
C LYS A 474 -37.80 -26.91 23.36
N LEU A 475 -38.37 -27.83 22.57
CA LEU A 475 -37.93 -29.22 22.50
C LEU A 475 -36.52 -29.34 21.90
N ALA A 476 -36.24 -28.60 20.82
CA ALA A 476 -34.92 -28.57 20.21
C ALA A 476 -33.85 -28.05 21.18
N VAL A 477 -34.12 -26.97 21.91
CA VAL A 477 -33.19 -26.41 22.91
C VAL A 477 -32.95 -27.37 24.07
N ALA A 478 -34.00 -28.06 24.54
CA ALA A 478 -33.89 -29.03 25.65
C ALA A 478 -32.94 -30.19 25.32
N SER A 479 -32.83 -30.56 24.03
CA SER A 479 -31.94 -31.62 23.56
C SER A 479 -30.46 -31.21 23.44
N ILE A 480 -30.12 -29.93 23.56
CA ILE A 480 -28.73 -29.43 23.50
C ILE A 480 -28.12 -29.56 24.91
N ASP A 481 -26.85 -29.99 25.01
CA ASP A 481 -26.16 -30.07 26.28
C ASP A 481 -25.95 -28.68 26.92
N ILE A 482 -25.76 -28.65 28.24
CA ILE A 482 -25.70 -27.39 29.01
C ILE A 482 -24.48 -26.54 28.62
N SER A 483 -23.32 -27.17 28.39
CA SER A 483 -22.10 -26.45 28.01
C SER A 483 -22.27 -25.72 26.68
N THR A 484 -22.75 -26.40 25.64
CA THR A 484 -22.98 -25.80 24.32
C THR A 484 -24.06 -24.73 24.38
N ARG A 485 -25.14 -24.95 25.17
CA ARG A 485 -26.18 -23.94 25.36
C ARG A 485 -25.65 -22.68 26.03
N ASN A 486 -24.79 -22.81 27.03
CA ASN A 486 -24.16 -21.67 27.70
C ASN A 486 -23.23 -20.91 26.75
N LEU A 487 -22.47 -21.62 25.92
CA LEU A 487 -21.60 -21.00 24.91
C LEU A 487 -22.42 -20.23 23.86
N LEU A 488 -23.48 -20.85 23.31
CA LEU A 488 -24.41 -20.17 22.39
C LEU A 488 -25.09 -18.95 23.03
N HIS A 489 -25.46 -19.04 24.31
CA HIS A 489 -26.04 -17.91 25.04
C HIS A 489 -25.03 -16.77 25.18
N ALA A 490 -23.77 -17.06 25.53
CA ALA A 490 -22.70 -16.07 25.59
C ALA A 490 -22.44 -15.43 24.22
N THR A 491 -22.43 -16.22 23.14
CA THR A 491 -22.34 -15.72 21.76
C THR A 491 -23.48 -14.76 21.42
N ILE A 492 -24.72 -15.12 21.72
CA ILE A 492 -25.89 -14.26 21.49
C ILE A 492 -25.82 -12.99 22.34
N GLN A 493 -25.37 -13.06 23.58
CA GLN A 493 -25.20 -11.88 24.43
C GLN A 493 -24.12 -10.93 23.89
N LYS A 494 -23.04 -11.48 23.33
CA LYS A 494 -21.95 -10.71 22.73
C LYS A 494 -22.35 -10.05 21.41
N GLU A 495 -22.95 -10.81 20.50
CA GLU A 495 -23.18 -10.40 19.10
C GLU A 495 -24.61 -9.94 18.82
N GLY A 496 -25.57 -10.21 19.70
CA GLY A 496 -26.99 -10.04 19.43
C GLY A 496 -27.39 -8.60 19.12
N GLU A 497 -26.84 -7.63 19.86
CA GLU A 497 -27.11 -6.21 19.60
C GLU A 497 -26.56 -5.78 18.22
N ARG A 498 -25.35 -6.23 17.88
CA ARG A 498 -24.73 -5.96 16.58
C ARG A 498 -25.58 -6.50 15.45
N ILE A 499 -25.99 -7.77 15.52
CA ILE A 499 -26.81 -8.45 14.51
C ILE A 499 -28.14 -7.73 14.30
N MET A 500 -28.84 -7.37 15.38
CA MET A 500 -30.11 -6.65 15.29
C MET A 500 -29.94 -5.24 14.73
N ALA A 501 -28.77 -4.60 14.94
CA ALA A 501 -28.48 -3.29 14.39
C ALA A 501 -28.04 -3.33 12.93
N THR A 502 -27.35 -4.39 12.48
CA THR A 502 -26.83 -4.53 11.11
C THR A 502 -27.80 -5.21 10.14
N HIS A 503 -28.82 -5.92 10.64
CA HIS A 503 -29.80 -6.63 9.81
C HIS A 503 -31.24 -6.26 10.18
N SER A 504 -31.85 -5.33 9.46
CA SER A 504 -33.19 -4.77 9.73
C SER A 504 -34.32 -5.80 9.66
N THR A 505 -34.11 -6.93 8.98
CA THR A 505 -35.10 -8.00 8.89
C THR A 505 -35.15 -8.87 10.14
N VAL A 506 -34.10 -8.89 10.96
CA VAL A 506 -34.01 -9.70 12.19
C VAL A 506 -34.82 -9.04 13.30
N VAL A 507 -35.78 -9.78 13.86
CA VAL A 507 -36.66 -9.34 14.95
C VAL A 507 -36.51 -10.18 16.22
N GLY A 508 -35.76 -11.27 16.16
CA GLY A 508 -35.45 -12.09 17.32
C GLY A 508 -34.23 -12.98 17.08
N ILE A 509 -33.56 -13.33 18.17
CA ILE A 509 -32.39 -14.22 18.19
C ILE A 509 -32.63 -15.26 19.27
N GLY A 510 -32.29 -16.53 19.00
CA GLY A 510 -32.44 -17.62 19.95
C GLY A 510 -31.49 -18.77 19.69
N ILE A 511 -31.62 -19.80 20.52
CA ILE A 511 -30.85 -21.04 20.40
C ILE A 511 -31.74 -22.10 19.75
N SER A 512 -31.20 -22.92 18.86
CA SER A 512 -31.92 -24.07 18.31
C SER A 512 -30.97 -25.15 17.77
N ARG A 513 -31.52 -26.09 16.99
CA ARG A 513 -30.77 -27.01 16.14
C ARG A 513 -31.15 -26.77 14.68
N ILE A 514 -30.21 -26.95 13.75
CA ILE A 514 -30.49 -26.95 12.31
C ILE A 514 -31.46 -28.09 12.01
N LYS A 515 -32.53 -27.81 11.25
CA LYS A 515 -33.56 -28.80 10.93
C LYS A 515 -33.04 -30.02 10.16
N GLU A 516 -32.03 -29.83 9.32
CA GLU A 516 -31.51 -30.84 8.40
C GLU A 516 -30.42 -31.72 9.03
N VAL A 517 -29.50 -31.11 9.79
CA VAL A 517 -28.30 -31.78 10.31
C VAL A 517 -28.37 -32.02 11.83
N GLY A 518 -29.29 -31.34 12.52
CA GLY A 518 -29.46 -31.45 13.97
C GLY A 518 -28.36 -30.76 14.79
N ALA A 519 -27.38 -30.09 14.16
CA ALA A 519 -26.31 -29.38 14.87
C ALA A 519 -26.86 -28.19 15.68
N PRO A 520 -26.37 -27.92 16.91
CA PRO A 520 -26.69 -26.71 17.67
C PRO A 520 -26.37 -25.44 16.88
N CYS A 521 -27.26 -24.45 16.89
CA CYS A 521 -27.17 -23.26 16.06
C CYS A 521 -27.72 -22.00 16.73
N VAL A 522 -27.34 -20.84 16.19
CA VAL A 522 -28.00 -19.55 16.45
C VAL A 522 -29.20 -19.43 15.51
N ALA A 523 -30.41 -19.38 16.07
CA ALA A 523 -31.63 -19.18 15.31
C ALA A 523 -31.96 -17.70 15.19
N LEU A 524 -32.02 -17.19 13.95
CA LEU A 524 -32.42 -15.81 13.66
C LEU A 524 -33.84 -15.79 13.13
N PHE A 525 -34.71 -15.08 13.83
CA PHE A 525 -36.10 -14.90 13.43
C PHE A 525 -36.23 -13.61 12.62
N CYS A 526 -36.59 -13.75 11.35
CA CYS A 526 -36.62 -12.67 10.38
C CYS A 526 -38.05 -12.42 9.88
N LEU A 527 -38.35 -11.16 9.56
CA LEU A 527 -39.62 -10.77 8.93
C LEU A 527 -39.72 -11.24 7.47
N ASP A 528 -38.57 -11.35 6.80
CA ASP A 528 -38.46 -11.85 5.43
C ASP A 528 -37.02 -12.36 5.24
N LYS A 529 -36.85 -13.61 4.80
CA LYS A 529 -35.53 -14.24 4.61
C LYS A 529 -34.91 -13.96 3.24
N GLN A 530 -35.70 -13.49 2.27
CA GLN A 530 -35.25 -13.24 0.90
C GLN A 530 -34.92 -11.77 0.66
N LEU A 531 -35.51 -10.87 1.45
CA LEU A 531 -35.27 -9.43 1.37
C LEU A 531 -33.94 -9.06 2.03
N ILE A 532 -33.06 -8.43 1.26
CA ILE A 532 -31.85 -7.78 1.77
C ILE A 532 -32.11 -6.26 1.79
N PRO A 533 -32.22 -5.61 2.95
CA PRO A 533 -32.47 -4.17 3.03
C PRO A 533 -31.38 -3.35 2.34
N PHE A 534 -31.74 -2.19 1.78
CA PHE A 534 -30.75 -1.35 1.10
C PHE A 534 -29.61 -0.93 2.04
N GLY A 535 -28.35 -1.07 1.60
CA GLY A 535 -27.17 -0.78 2.42
C GLY A 535 -26.82 -1.84 3.46
N GLU A 536 -27.53 -2.97 3.52
CA GLU A 536 -27.19 -4.10 4.38
C GLU A 536 -26.63 -5.27 3.57
N HIS A 537 -25.85 -6.11 4.24
CA HIS A 537 -25.34 -7.35 3.68
C HIS A 537 -26.25 -8.54 4.03
N LYS A 538 -26.01 -9.66 3.34
CA LYS A 538 -26.63 -10.94 3.71
C LYS A 538 -26.28 -11.28 5.16
N ILE A 539 -27.22 -11.93 5.84
CA ILE A 539 -26.97 -12.50 7.16
C ILE A 539 -25.85 -13.56 7.01
N PRO A 540 -24.84 -13.56 7.90
CA PRO A 540 -23.74 -14.51 7.83
C PRO A 540 -24.23 -15.94 8.09
N GLU A 541 -23.58 -16.91 7.45
CA GLU A 541 -23.91 -18.34 7.62
C GLU A 541 -23.46 -18.89 8.97
N GLN A 542 -22.50 -18.23 9.62
CA GLN A 542 -21.97 -18.57 10.92
C GLN A 542 -21.74 -17.33 11.80
N ILE A 543 -21.86 -17.50 13.12
CA ILE A 543 -21.54 -16.49 14.13
C ILE A 543 -20.64 -17.17 15.17
N GLU A 544 -19.40 -16.70 15.31
CA GLU A 544 -18.39 -17.25 16.25
C GLU A 544 -18.26 -18.78 16.11
N GLY A 545 -18.20 -19.28 14.87
CA GLY A 545 -18.10 -20.70 14.54
C GLY A 545 -19.40 -21.51 14.66
N PHE A 546 -20.48 -20.93 15.19
CA PHE A 546 -21.78 -21.59 15.23
C PHE A 546 -22.58 -21.33 13.95
N PRO A 547 -23.24 -22.35 13.38
CA PRO A 547 -24.10 -22.16 12.23
C PRO A 547 -25.32 -21.29 12.57
N VAL A 548 -25.81 -20.58 11.56
CA VAL A 548 -26.99 -19.73 11.64
C VAL A 548 -28.17 -20.38 10.93
N ASP A 549 -29.31 -20.47 11.63
CA ASP A 549 -30.58 -20.95 11.07
C ASP A 549 -31.58 -19.79 10.95
N ILE A 550 -31.86 -19.37 9.71
CA ILE A 550 -32.76 -18.25 9.42
C ILE A 550 -34.19 -18.75 9.31
N ARG A 551 -35.07 -18.24 10.17
CA ARG A 551 -36.48 -18.60 10.23
C ARG A 551 -37.35 -17.39 9.95
N GLU A 552 -38.30 -17.56 9.05
CA GLU A 552 -39.27 -16.50 8.77
C GLU A 552 -40.41 -16.56 9.82
N TYR A 553 -40.75 -15.40 10.37
CA TYR A 553 -41.92 -15.21 11.22
C TYR A 553 -43.21 -15.16 10.41
#